data_AF-A0A139WUT9-F1
#
_entry.id   AF-A0A139WUT9-F1
#
_cell.length_a   1.000
_cell.length_b   1.000
_cell.length_c   1.000
_cell.angle_alpha   90.00
_cell.angle_beta   90.00
_cell.angle_gamma   90.00
#
_symmetry.space_group_name_H-M   'P 1'
#
loop_
_entity.id
_entity.type
_entity.pdbx_description
1 polymer ?
#
loop_
_entity_poly.entity_id
_entity_poly.type
_entity_poly.pdbx_seq_one_letter_code
_entity_poly.pdbx_strand_id
1 'polypeptide(L)'
;MSIARGRDEQAEDLLQNTPTLVHMVIPSLCYFESLTTLDLEEKYNQDFLNKLNLQINEAERDKTSQFAQLYVSQLKQAKISFNSHTNETKERFYKTFYKLKSKTEENPPGKQEIEATGLLALLKNGYIQPEVEIKIDSQNRYIVLRYYHPRTDDF
;
A
#
# COMPACT_ATOMS: atom_id res chain seq x y z
N MET A 1 -4.10 -0.92 -6.60
CA MET A 1 -3.88 0.55 -6.50
C MET A 1 -4.26 1.34 -7.76
N SER A 2 -4.09 0.82 -8.99
CA SER A 2 -4.38 1.58 -10.22
C SER A 2 -5.83 2.09 -10.29
N ILE A 3 -6.81 1.22 -10.02
CA ILE A 3 -8.24 1.56 -9.90
C ILE A 3 -8.45 2.63 -8.81
N ALA A 4 -7.91 2.41 -7.60
CA ALA A 4 -8.05 3.33 -6.48
C ALA A 4 -7.53 4.75 -6.78
N ARG A 5 -6.47 4.85 -7.59
CA ARG A 5 -5.87 6.12 -8.05
C ARG A 5 -6.58 6.71 -9.28
N GLY A 6 -7.64 6.08 -9.78
CA GLY A 6 -8.35 6.51 -10.99
C GLY A 6 -7.50 6.43 -12.27
N ARG A 7 -6.52 5.51 -12.31
CA ARG A 7 -5.59 5.36 -13.45
C ARG A 7 -5.96 4.21 -14.39
N ASP A 8 -7.02 3.48 -14.07
CA ASP A 8 -7.38 2.24 -14.75
C ASP A 8 -8.91 2.08 -14.75
N GLU A 9 -9.55 2.92 -15.56
CA GLU A 9 -11.01 2.95 -15.71
C GLU A 9 -11.54 1.65 -16.33
N GLN A 10 -10.76 1.00 -17.21
CA GLN A 10 -11.14 -0.27 -17.83
C GLN A 10 -11.21 -1.40 -16.80
N ALA A 11 -10.23 -1.49 -15.89
CA ALA A 11 -10.28 -2.47 -14.81
C ALA A 11 -11.38 -2.15 -13.78
N GLU A 12 -11.67 -0.87 -13.54
CA GLU A 12 -12.80 -0.47 -12.69
C GLU A 12 -14.14 -0.91 -13.30
N ASP A 13 -14.34 -0.64 -14.59
CA ASP A 13 -15.54 -1.04 -15.32
C ASP A 13 -15.74 -2.55 -15.31
N LEU A 14 -14.69 -3.33 -15.59
CA LEU A 14 -14.74 -4.79 -15.54
C LEU A 14 -15.10 -5.33 -14.14
N LEU A 15 -14.62 -4.67 -13.08
CA LEU A 15 -14.95 -5.04 -11.70
C LEU A 15 -16.40 -4.72 -11.35
N GLN A 16 -16.94 -3.59 -11.83
CA GLN A 16 -18.35 -3.24 -11.62
C GLN A 16 -19.28 -4.11 -12.46
N ASN A 17 -18.92 -4.35 -13.72
CA ASN A 17 -19.74 -4.99 -14.75
C ASN A 17 -19.20 -6.37 -15.15
N THR A 18 -18.71 -7.14 -14.17
CA THR A 18 -18.14 -8.47 -14.43
C THR A 18 -19.16 -9.39 -15.12
N PRO A 19 -18.87 -9.91 -16.33
CA PRO A 19 -19.76 -10.84 -17.01
C PRO A 19 -19.97 -12.10 -16.17
N THR A 20 -21.18 -12.65 -16.17
CA THR A 20 -21.57 -13.81 -15.36
C THR A 20 -20.75 -15.08 -15.67
N LEU A 21 -20.16 -15.16 -16.87
CA LEU A 21 -19.33 -16.27 -17.32
C LEU A 21 -17.84 -16.13 -16.95
N VAL A 22 -17.45 -14.99 -16.35
CA VAL A 22 -16.07 -14.71 -15.95
C VAL A 22 -15.91 -14.97 -14.47
N HIS A 23 -15.10 -15.98 -14.13
CA HIS A 23 -14.66 -16.24 -12.77
C HIS A 23 -13.37 -15.47 -12.51
N MET A 24 -13.36 -14.64 -11.47
CA MET A 24 -12.16 -13.92 -11.05
C MET A 24 -11.44 -14.73 -9.97
N VAL A 25 -10.14 -14.96 -10.20
CA VAL A 25 -9.24 -15.57 -9.22
C VAL A 25 -8.17 -14.53 -8.90
N ILE A 26 -7.99 -14.24 -7.62
CA ILE A 26 -6.93 -13.36 -7.14
C ILE A 26 -6.02 -14.19 -6.22
N PRO A 27 -4.73 -14.33 -6.57
CA PRO A 27 -3.76 -14.94 -5.66
C PRO A 27 -3.71 -14.18 -4.34
N SER A 28 -3.61 -14.89 -3.22
CA SER A 28 -3.59 -14.23 -1.91
C SER A 28 -2.44 -13.21 -1.76
N LEU A 29 -1.34 -13.43 -2.48
CA LEU A 29 -0.20 -12.53 -2.54
C LEU A 29 -0.61 -11.14 -3.03
N CYS A 30 -1.48 -11.05 -4.04
CA CYS A 30 -1.93 -9.76 -4.58
C CYS A 30 -2.72 -8.93 -3.56
N TYR A 31 -3.42 -9.57 -2.62
CA TYR A 31 -4.06 -8.86 -1.49
C TYR A 31 -3.02 -8.26 -0.55
N PHE A 32 -1.98 -9.03 -0.22
CA PHE A 32 -0.87 -8.56 0.62
C PHE A 32 -0.09 -7.42 -0.05
N GLU A 33 0.26 -7.56 -1.33
CA GLU A 33 0.92 -6.52 -2.13
C GLU A 33 0.09 -5.24 -2.18
N SER A 34 -1.24 -5.37 -2.33
CA SER A 34 -2.14 -4.22 -2.36
C SER A 34 -2.16 -3.46 -1.03
N LEU A 35 -2.22 -4.17 0.10
CA LEU A 35 -2.21 -3.57 1.44
C LEU A 35 -0.85 -2.93 1.76
N THR A 36 0.25 -3.64 1.49
CA THR A 36 1.60 -3.11 1.70
C THR A 36 1.90 -1.90 0.81
N THR A 37 1.35 -1.86 -0.41
CA THR A 37 1.45 -0.68 -1.26
C THR A 37 0.68 0.50 -0.67
N LEU A 38 -0.54 0.28 -0.13
CA LEU A 38 -1.28 1.32 0.57
C LEU A 38 -0.49 1.88 1.76
N ASP A 39 0.10 1.01 2.59
CA ASP A 39 0.92 1.43 3.74
C ASP A 39 2.13 2.28 3.32
N LEU A 40 2.78 1.92 2.21
CA LEU A 40 3.89 2.71 1.66
C LEU A 40 3.41 4.08 1.15
N GLU A 41 2.25 4.14 0.49
CA GLU A 41 1.65 5.39 0.06
C GLU A 41 1.27 6.28 1.25
N GLU A 42 0.73 5.72 2.33
CA GLU A 42 0.42 6.48 3.55
C GLU A 42 1.67 7.09 4.17
N LYS A 43 2.78 6.34 4.26
CA LYS A 43 4.07 6.86 4.72
C LYS A 43 4.55 8.02 3.85
N TYR A 44 4.53 7.83 2.53
CA TYR A 44 4.90 8.88 1.58
C TYR A 44 4.02 10.15 1.75
N ASN A 45 2.71 9.97 1.93
CA ASN A 45 1.78 11.08 2.11
C ASN A 45 2.09 11.87 3.40
N GLN A 46 2.41 11.18 4.50
CA GLN A 46 2.81 11.83 5.75
C GLN A 46 4.13 12.62 5.58
N ASP A 47 5.13 12.02 4.92
CA ASP A 47 6.40 12.69 4.66
C ASP A 47 6.22 13.96 3.81
N PHE A 48 5.36 13.90 2.79
CA PHE A 48 5.02 15.06 1.97
C PHE A 48 4.32 16.15 2.79
N LEU A 49 3.32 15.79 3.61
CA LEU A 49 2.62 16.74 4.49
C LEU A 49 3.57 17.41 5.49
N ASN A 50 4.52 16.66 6.05
CA ASN A 50 5.54 17.19 6.94
C ASN A 50 6.41 18.24 6.24
N LYS A 51 6.91 17.94 5.04
CA LYS A 51 7.68 18.90 4.22
C LYS A 51 6.85 20.14 3.88
N LEU A 52 5.59 19.96 3.54
CA LEU A 52 4.68 21.06 3.21
C LEU A 52 4.44 21.97 4.43
N ASN A 53 4.25 21.40 5.62
CA ASN A 53 4.13 22.17 6.86
C ASN A 53 5.39 22.97 7.19
N LEU A 54 6.58 22.41 6.96
CA LEU A 54 7.84 23.14 7.12
C LEU A 54 7.90 24.35 6.19
N GLN A 55 7.54 24.17 4.91
CA GLN A 55 7.51 25.27 3.94
C GLN A 55 6.49 26.36 4.29
N ILE A 56 5.30 25.98 4.79
CA ILE A 56 4.31 26.94 5.29
C ILE A 56 4.90 27.75 6.45
N ASN A 57 5.49 27.08 7.44
CA ASN A 57 6.06 27.73 8.61
C ASN A 57 7.22 28.69 8.27
N GLU A 58 8.07 28.30 7.30
CA GLU A 58 9.15 29.16 6.80
C GLU A 58 8.61 30.40 6.09
N ALA A 59 7.64 30.22 5.19
CA ALA A 59 7.02 31.31 4.45
C ALA A 59 6.23 32.26 5.36
N GLU A 60 5.59 31.76 6.42
CA GLU A 60 4.89 32.60 7.41
C GLU A 60 5.83 33.50 8.21
N ARG A 61 7.11 33.13 8.34
CA ARG A 61 8.13 33.95 9.03
C ARG A 61 8.71 35.04 8.16
N ASP A 62 8.55 34.94 6.83
CA ASP A 62 9.00 35.97 5.90
C ASP A 62 8.06 37.19 5.95
N LYS A 63 8.55 38.24 6.61
CA LYS A 63 7.85 39.53 6.74
C LYS A 63 8.32 40.57 5.73
N THR A 64 9.34 40.26 4.94
CA THR A 64 10.01 41.23 4.05
C THR A 64 9.61 41.03 2.59
N SER A 65 9.23 39.82 2.19
CA SER A 65 8.72 39.52 0.86
C SER A 65 7.24 39.86 0.71
N GLN A 66 6.92 40.63 -0.34
CA GLN A 66 5.54 40.93 -0.73
C GLN A 66 4.79 39.69 -1.24
N PHE A 67 5.51 38.63 -1.63
CA PHE A 67 4.93 37.38 -2.13
C PHE A 67 4.69 36.33 -1.04
N ALA A 68 5.22 36.54 0.18
CA ALA A 68 5.14 35.55 1.26
C ALA A 68 3.69 35.17 1.61
N GLN A 69 2.79 36.15 1.72
CA GLN A 69 1.38 35.89 2.03
C GLN A 69 0.67 35.05 0.97
N LEU A 70 0.91 35.37 -0.31
CA LEU A 70 0.34 34.62 -1.42
C LEU A 70 0.90 33.19 -1.44
N TYR A 71 2.20 33.04 -1.25
CA TYR A 71 2.85 31.73 -1.20
C TYR A 71 2.30 30.86 -0.06
N VAL A 72 2.17 31.41 1.16
CA VAL A 72 1.54 30.72 2.30
C VAL A 72 0.12 30.26 1.96
N SER A 73 -0.69 31.14 1.35
CA SER A 73 -2.06 30.80 0.96
C SER A 73 -2.09 29.63 -0.03
N GLN A 74 -1.23 29.65 -1.04
CA GLN A 74 -1.12 28.58 -2.03
C GLN A 74 -0.69 27.25 -1.40
N LEU A 75 0.30 27.26 -0.51
CA LEU A 75 0.76 26.04 0.18
C LEU A 75 -0.34 25.46 1.09
N LYS A 76 -1.09 26.30 1.80
CA LYS A 76 -2.24 25.86 2.62
C LYS A 76 -3.33 25.24 1.75
N GLN A 77 -3.63 25.84 0.60
CA GLN A 77 -4.61 25.28 -0.34
C GLN A 77 -4.13 23.96 -0.95
N ALA A 78 -2.84 23.86 -1.28
CA ALA A 78 -2.24 22.61 -1.75
C ALA A 78 -2.34 21.51 -0.69
N LYS A 79 -2.11 21.83 0.60
CA LYS A 79 -2.27 20.89 1.72
C LYS A 79 -3.71 20.36 1.83
N ILE A 80 -4.69 21.25 1.75
CA ILE A 80 -6.11 20.89 1.81
C ILE A 80 -6.45 19.95 0.64
N SER A 81 -6.08 20.35 -0.58
CA SER A 81 -6.37 19.59 -1.80
C SER A 81 -5.69 18.22 -1.80
N PHE A 82 -4.44 18.17 -1.32
CA PHE A 82 -3.69 16.92 -1.17
C PHE A 82 -4.37 15.96 -0.18
N ASN A 83 -4.75 16.44 1.02
CA ASN A 83 -5.46 15.63 2.01
C ASN A 83 -6.78 15.07 1.46
N SER A 84 -7.57 15.91 0.79
CA SER A 84 -8.82 15.48 0.15
C SER A 84 -8.55 14.37 -0.88
N HIS A 85 -7.55 14.56 -1.74
CA HIS A 85 -7.19 13.58 -2.76
C HIS A 85 -6.69 12.24 -2.18
N THR A 86 -5.86 12.28 -1.12
CA THR A 86 -5.35 11.07 -0.47
C THR A 86 -6.46 10.30 0.25
N ASN A 87 -7.40 11.01 0.90
CA ASN A 87 -8.54 10.39 1.54
C ASN A 87 -9.46 9.72 0.52
N GLU A 88 -9.77 10.41 -0.57
CA GLU A 88 -10.57 9.85 -1.66
C GLU A 88 -9.91 8.60 -2.25
N THR A 89 -8.59 8.63 -2.50
CA THR A 89 -7.84 7.48 -2.99
C THR A 89 -7.92 6.28 -2.02
N LYS A 90 -7.80 6.53 -0.71
CA LYS A 90 -7.91 5.50 0.33
C LYS A 90 -9.31 4.90 0.41
N GLU A 91 -10.35 5.72 0.32
CA GLU A 91 -11.74 5.25 0.27
C GLU A 91 -12.00 4.38 -0.96
N ARG A 92 -11.57 4.84 -2.14
CA ARG A 92 -11.66 4.06 -3.39
C ARG A 92 -10.88 2.76 -3.30
N PHE A 93 -9.72 2.75 -2.62
CA PHE A 93 -8.96 1.53 -2.39
C PHE A 93 -9.78 0.50 -1.61
N TYR A 94 -10.30 0.83 -0.43
CA TYR A 94 -11.05 -0.15 0.37
C TYR A 94 -12.32 -0.60 -0.34
N LYS A 95 -13.03 0.32 -1.01
CA LYS A 95 -14.19 -0.03 -1.83
C LYS A 95 -13.83 -1.07 -2.90
N THR A 96 -12.74 -0.84 -3.63
CA THR A 96 -12.25 -1.75 -4.68
C THR A 96 -11.79 -3.08 -4.08
N PHE A 97 -11.01 -3.02 -3.01
CA PHE A 97 -10.44 -4.18 -2.32
C PHE A 97 -11.52 -5.13 -1.81
N TYR A 98 -12.54 -4.61 -1.13
CA TYR A 98 -13.65 -5.43 -0.64
C TYR A 98 -14.56 -5.91 -1.77
N LYS A 99 -14.74 -5.12 -2.83
CA LYS A 99 -15.49 -5.57 -4.02
C LYS A 99 -14.80 -6.75 -4.70
N LEU A 100 -13.48 -6.68 -4.89
CA LEU A 100 -12.67 -7.79 -5.41
C LEU A 100 -12.81 -9.01 -4.51
N LYS A 101 -12.57 -8.86 -3.20
CA LYS A 101 -12.72 -9.94 -2.23
C LYS A 101 -14.09 -10.62 -2.28
N SER A 102 -15.17 -9.85 -2.46
CA SER A 102 -16.53 -10.39 -2.53
C SER A 102 -16.85 -11.16 -3.82
N LYS A 103 -16.06 -10.95 -4.89
CA LYS A 103 -16.30 -11.52 -6.22
C LYS A 103 -15.29 -12.62 -6.61
N THR A 104 -14.29 -12.87 -5.79
CA THR A 104 -13.21 -13.81 -6.13
C THR A 104 -13.24 -15.04 -5.25
N GLU A 105 -12.96 -16.19 -5.84
CA GLU A 105 -12.61 -17.39 -5.07
C GLU A 105 -11.19 -17.21 -4.52
N GLU A 106 -11.00 -17.40 -3.21
CA GLU A 106 -9.68 -17.32 -2.57
C GLU A 106 -8.85 -18.51 -3.03
N ASN A 107 -7.82 -18.25 -3.85
CA ASN A 107 -6.85 -19.28 -4.23
C ASN A 107 -5.58 -19.12 -3.38
N PRO A 108 -5.24 -20.10 -2.52
CA PRO A 108 -4.03 -20.06 -1.73
C PRO A 108 -2.79 -20.00 -2.64
N PRO A 109 -1.72 -19.29 -2.24
CA PRO A 109 -0.58 -19.05 -3.10
C PRO A 109 0.26 -20.32 -3.21
N GLY A 110 0.78 -20.58 -4.41
CA GLY A 110 1.59 -21.77 -4.68
C GLY A 110 2.98 -21.68 -4.02
N LYS A 111 3.63 -22.82 -3.80
CA LYS A 111 4.97 -22.91 -3.17
C LYS A 111 6.00 -21.93 -3.75
N GLN A 112 6.01 -21.72 -5.08
CA GLN A 112 6.91 -20.82 -5.79
C GLN A 112 6.62 -19.32 -5.50
N GLU A 113 5.36 -18.96 -5.30
CA GLU A 113 4.95 -17.58 -4.95
C GLU A 113 5.32 -17.25 -3.51
N ILE A 114 5.23 -18.24 -2.60
CA ILE A 114 5.65 -18.09 -1.20
C ILE A 114 7.17 -17.89 -1.13
N GLU A 115 7.95 -18.65 -1.91
CA GLU A 115 9.41 -18.50 -2.00
C GLU A 115 9.82 -17.09 -2.52
N ALA A 116 9.12 -16.56 -3.52
CA ALA A 116 9.34 -15.20 -4.03
C ALA A 116 8.97 -14.11 -3.00
N THR A 117 7.87 -14.31 -2.26
CA THR A 117 7.38 -13.38 -1.22
C THR A 117 8.29 -13.36 0.00
N GLY A 118 8.78 -14.53 0.41
CA GLY A 118 9.77 -14.68 1.47
C GLY A 118 11.07 -13.97 1.14
N LEU A 119 11.57 -14.03 -0.10
CA LEU A 119 12.78 -13.32 -0.51
C LEU A 119 12.59 -11.79 -0.58
N LEU A 120 11.45 -11.30 -1.09
CA LEU A 120 11.18 -9.87 -1.25
C LEU A 120 11.05 -9.11 0.09
N ALA A 121 10.51 -9.73 1.13
CA ALA A 121 10.45 -9.14 2.47
C ALA A 121 11.85 -9.04 3.14
N LEU A 122 12.77 -9.94 2.77
CA LEU A 122 14.12 -10.02 3.32
C LEU A 122 15.12 -9.09 2.61
N LEU A 123 14.87 -8.78 1.35
CA LEU A 123 15.69 -7.83 0.58
C LEU A 123 15.45 -6.36 0.96
N LYS A 124 14.34 -6.04 1.67
CA LYS A 124 14.01 -4.65 2.04
C LYS A 124 14.80 -4.10 3.24
N ASN A 125 15.37 -4.96 4.09
CA ASN A 125 16.17 -4.54 5.24
C ASN A 125 17.52 -5.23 5.16
N GLY A 126 18.57 -4.50 4.78
CA GLY A 126 19.92 -5.03 4.51
C GLY A 126 20.70 -5.62 5.70
N TYR A 127 20.05 -6.32 6.64
CA TYR A 127 20.69 -7.01 7.75
C TYR A 127 20.09 -8.41 7.97
N ILE A 128 20.99 -9.40 7.87
CA ILE A 128 20.93 -10.81 8.33
C ILE A 128 19.76 -11.63 7.78
N GLN A 129 20.10 -12.60 6.93
CA GLN A 129 19.20 -13.61 6.37
C GLN A 129 18.52 -14.42 7.49
N PRO A 130 17.18 -14.41 7.61
CA PRO A 130 16.48 -15.33 8.48
C PRO A 130 16.26 -16.68 7.78
N GLU A 131 16.36 -17.76 8.55
CA GLU A 131 15.82 -19.04 8.16
C GLU A 131 14.29 -19.00 8.27
N VAL A 132 13.61 -19.21 7.14
CA VAL A 132 12.15 -19.26 7.07
C VAL A 132 11.73 -20.70 6.86
N GLU A 133 11.02 -21.28 7.84
CA GLU A 133 10.34 -22.56 7.66
C GLU A 133 8.92 -22.29 7.13
N ILE A 134 8.65 -22.71 5.89
CA ILE A 134 7.34 -22.63 5.26
C ILE A 134 6.66 -23.98 5.41
N LYS A 135 5.53 -24.03 6.11
CA LYS A 135 4.64 -25.20 6.15
C LYS A 135 3.31 -24.86 5.49
N ILE A 136 3.00 -25.63 4.45
CA ILE A 136 1.73 -25.58 3.73
C ILE A 136 0.84 -26.67 4.36
N ASP A 137 -0.38 -26.31 4.79
CA ASP A 137 -1.37 -27.32 5.19
C ASP A 137 -1.59 -28.29 4.03
N SER A 138 -1.69 -29.59 4.32
CA SER A 138 -2.00 -30.64 3.34
C SER A 138 -3.26 -30.39 2.51
N GLN A 139 -4.15 -29.52 3.00
CA GLN A 139 -5.38 -29.08 2.33
C GLN A 139 -5.30 -27.64 1.77
N ASN A 140 -4.12 -27.01 1.79
CA ASN A 140 -3.84 -25.65 1.33
C ASN A 140 -4.70 -24.54 1.99
N ARG A 141 -5.28 -24.78 3.18
CA ARG A 141 -6.22 -23.83 3.80
C ARG A 141 -5.55 -22.64 4.48
N TYR A 142 -4.28 -22.75 4.83
CA TYR A 142 -3.49 -21.67 5.42
C TYR A 142 -1.99 -21.93 5.26
N ILE A 143 -1.21 -20.86 5.36
CA ILE A 143 0.26 -20.88 5.33
C ILE A 143 0.77 -20.44 6.69
N VAL A 144 1.66 -21.24 7.28
CA VAL A 144 2.35 -20.88 8.51
C VAL A 144 3.74 -20.37 8.15
N LEU A 145 3.97 -19.07 8.36
CA LEU A 145 5.30 -18.47 8.33
C LEU A 145 5.84 -18.45 9.76
N ARG A 146 6.85 -19.28 10.05
CA ARG A 146 7.57 -19.20 11.33
C ARG A 146 8.80 -18.32 11.17
N TYR A 147 8.80 -17.21 11.89
CA TYR A 147 9.96 -16.34 12.04
C TYR A 147 10.82 -16.84 13.19
N TYR A 148 12.05 -17.25 12.88
CA TYR A 148 13.07 -17.50 13.89
C TYR A 148 13.91 -16.23 14.01
N HIS A 149 13.79 -15.54 15.14
CA HIS A 149 14.81 -14.58 15.52
C HIS A 149 16.03 -15.41 15.93
N PRO A 150 17.22 -15.25 15.31
CA PRO A 150 18.40 -15.89 15.83
C PRO A 150 18.55 -15.42 17.27
N ARG A 151 18.58 -16.36 18.22
CA ARG A 151 19.02 -16.03 19.57
C ARG A 151 20.43 -15.47 19.40
N THR A 152 20.62 -14.22 19.78
CA THR A 152 21.95 -13.77 20.15
C THR A 152 22.30 -14.63 21.36
N ASP A 153 23.01 -15.73 21.13
CA ASP A 153 23.70 -16.38 22.23
C ASP A 153 24.59 -15.30 22.84
N ASP A 154 24.28 -14.94 24.09
CA ASP A 154 25.06 -14.04 24.91
C ASP A 154 26.48 -14.60 25.06
N PHE A 155 27.47 -13.73 24.81
CA PHE A 155 28.93 -13.83 25.03
C PHE A 155 29.80 -14.52 23.96
#